data_AF-A0A6J6CSB0-F1
#
_entry.id   AF-A0A6J6CSB0-F1
#
_cell.length_a   1.000
_cell.length_b   1.000
_cell.length_c   1.000
_cell.angle_alpha   90.00
_cell.angle_beta   90.00
_cell.angle_gamma   90.00
#
_symmetry.space_group_name_H-M   'P 1'
#
loop_
_entity.id
_entity.type
_entity.pdbx_description
1 polymer ?
#
loop_
_entity_poly.entity_id
_entity_poly.type
_entity_poly.pdbx_seq_one_letter_code
_entity_poly.pdbx_strand_id
1 'polypeptide(L)'
;MTDSSALRHVLSTQVVGRQREVELVLAALAADRHVLLEGPPGTGKSTLLRAVAQGLGIGFEFVEGNAELTPARLVGHFDPARVLNEGYDPEVFVDGPLVTAMREGALLYVEEINRIPEETLNVLITVMSEGELHVPRLGHVAASQGFRLVAAMNPFDAVGTARISGAVYDRVCRVAMSYQSAEDEQAIVVRHIQGSPLDAQWISRAVELVRRTRVHPDLRVGSSVRGAVDFAKVAVSLAELRGLTVHDTTVGLDAAMVALSGRVRMREGSSRTAEDVIEEMWRDIFGRVDGDGTEGKAGAPMSRGTNSQ
;
A
#
# COMPACT_ATOMS: atom_id res chain seq x y z
N MET A 1 -23.30 -11.29 16.09
CA MET A 1 -23.44 -10.80 14.71
C MET A 1 -23.21 -9.30 14.75
N THR A 2 -21.97 -8.88 14.47
CA THR A 2 -21.62 -7.46 14.34
C THR A 2 -22.51 -6.84 13.27
N ASP A 3 -23.10 -5.67 13.56
CA ASP A 3 -23.98 -5.00 12.62
C ASP A 3 -23.22 -4.69 11.33
N SER A 4 -23.56 -5.44 10.27
CA SER A 4 -22.91 -5.34 8.96
C SER A 4 -22.96 -3.92 8.39
N SER A 5 -23.96 -3.13 8.79
CA SER A 5 -24.09 -1.73 8.38
C SER A 5 -23.08 -0.80 9.08
N ALA A 6 -22.87 -0.97 10.39
CA ALA A 6 -21.89 -0.22 11.17
C ALA A 6 -20.45 -0.56 10.76
N LEU A 7 -20.17 -1.84 10.52
CA LEU A 7 -18.89 -2.32 10.01
C LEU A 7 -18.59 -1.69 8.63
N ARG A 8 -19.55 -1.75 7.70
CA ARG A 8 -19.42 -1.12 6.38
C ARG A 8 -19.21 0.40 6.46
N HIS A 9 -19.85 1.07 7.41
CA HIS A 9 -19.68 2.51 7.62
C HIS A 9 -18.24 2.83 8.07
N VAL A 10 -17.74 2.19 9.13
CA VAL A 10 -16.36 2.37 9.61
C VAL A 10 -15.35 2.13 8.49
N LEU A 11 -15.54 1.05 7.72
CA LEU A 11 -14.68 0.70 6.61
C LEU A 11 -14.71 1.74 5.48
N SER A 12 -15.88 2.27 5.14
CA SER A 12 -16.02 3.31 4.10
C SER A 12 -15.38 4.64 4.47
N THR A 13 -15.33 4.97 5.77
CA THR A 13 -14.70 6.21 6.25
C THR A 13 -13.18 6.12 6.21
N GLN A 14 -12.60 4.94 6.41
CA GLN A 14 -11.14 4.77 6.49
C GLN A 14 -10.49 4.36 5.17
N VAL A 15 -11.20 3.63 4.31
CA VAL A 15 -10.64 3.07 3.08
C VAL A 15 -11.40 3.58 1.85
N VAL A 16 -10.67 4.12 0.87
CA VAL A 16 -11.23 4.63 -0.38
C VAL A 16 -11.18 3.55 -1.47
N GLY A 17 -12.30 3.26 -2.12
CA GLY A 17 -12.35 2.42 -3.32
C GLY A 17 -11.93 0.96 -3.14
N ARG A 18 -12.22 0.34 -1.99
CA ARG A 18 -11.82 -1.04 -1.65
C ARG A 18 -12.93 -1.92 -1.11
N GLN A 19 -14.18 -1.61 -1.45
CA GLN A 19 -15.35 -2.31 -0.92
C GLN A 19 -15.27 -3.81 -1.23
N ARG A 20 -14.86 -4.17 -2.45
CA ARG A 20 -14.73 -5.57 -2.86
C ARG A 20 -13.66 -6.31 -2.05
N GLU A 21 -12.47 -5.75 -1.92
CA GLU A 21 -11.37 -6.38 -1.18
C GLU A 21 -11.70 -6.52 0.30
N VAL A 22 -12.36 -5.51 0.88
CA VAL A 22 -12.88 -5.57 2.24
C VAL A 22 -13.87 -6.73 2.41
N GLU A 23 -14.84 -6.89 1.50
CA GLU A 23 -15.79 -8.00 1.55
C GLU A 23 -15.11 -9.36 1.43
N LEU A 24 -14.10 -9.49 0.58
CA LEU A 24 -13.32 -10.72 0.42
C LEU A 24 -12.53 -11.08 1.68
N VAL A 25 -11.88 -10.08 2.31
CA VAL A 25 -11.15 -10.29 3.57
C VAL A 25 -12.11 -10.69 4.68
N LEU A 26 -13.24 -9.99 4.83
CA LEU A 26 -14.26 -10.33 5.83
C LEU A 26 -14.83 -11.74 5.62
N ALA A 27 -15.12 -12.11 4.38
CA ALA A 27 -15.62 -13.45 4.06
C ALA A 27 -14.59 -14.54 4.38
N ALA A 28 -13.31 -14.32 4.07
CA ALA A 28 -12.24 -15.26 4.38
C ALA A 28 -12.04 -15.42 5.91
N LEU A 29 -12.04 -14.32 6.66
CA LEU A 29 -11.92 -14.35 8.12
C LEU A 29 -13.13 -15.05 8.76
N ALA A 30 -14.35 -14.80 8.29
CA ALA A 30 -15.56 -15.47 8.76
C ALA A 30 -15.60 -16.97 8.42
N ALA A 31 -14.87 -17.40 7.40
CA ALA A 31 -14.67 -18.81 7.04
C ALA A 31 -13.47 -19.46 7.76
N ASP A 32 -12.93 -18.79 8.78
CA ASP A 32 -11.80 -19.25 9.57
C ASP A 32 -10.52 -19.48 8.73
N ARG A 33 -10.31 -18.66 7.70
CA ARG A 33 -9.13 -18.74 6.82
C ARG A 33 -8.11 -17.64 7.12
N HIS A 34 -6.83 -17.98 6.98
CA HIS A 34 -5.75 -17.00 6.89
C HIS A 34 -5.81 -16.26 5.55
N VAL A 35 -5.27 -15.05 5.48
CA VAL A 35 -5.40 -14.19 4.28
C VAL A 35 -4.05 -13.64 3.85
N LEU A 36 -3.78 -13.65 2.55
CA LEU A 36 -2.62 -12.99 1.94
C LEU A 36 -3.07 -11.91 0.95
N LEU A 37 -2.70 -10.66 1.21
CA LEU A 37 -2.96 -9.51 0.35
C LEU A 37 -1.76 -9.27 -0.55
N GLU A 38 -1.96 -9.45 -1.86
CA GLU A 38 -0.91 -9.27 -2.85
C GLU A 38 -1.17 -8.05 -3.72
N GLY A 39 -0.22 -7.13 -3.78
CA GLY A 39 -0.33 -6.03 -4.71
C GLY A 39 0.83 -5.05 -4.64
N PRO A 40 0.92 -4.13 -5.61
CA PRO A 40 1.94 -3.08 -5.63
C PRO A 40 2.04 -2.30 -4.31
N PRO A 41 3.16 -1.62 -4.05
CA PRO A 41 3.30 -0.78 -2.86
C PRO A 41 2.29 0.38 -2.92
N GLY A 42 1.82 0.81 -1.75
CA GLY A 42 0.91 1.96 -1.65
C GLY A 42 -0.54 1.71 -2.14
N THR A 43 -0.97 0.45 -2.32
CA THR A 43 -2.37 0.10 -2.64
C THR A 43 -3.32 0.07 -1.43
N GLY A 44 -2.83 0.39 -0.23
CA GLY A 44 -3.66 0.46 0.99
C GLY A 44 -3.88 -0.85 1.73
N LYS A 45 -3.04 -1.88 1.51
CA LYS A 45 -3.11 -3.19 2.20
C LYS A 45 -3.17 -3.07 3.73
N SER A 46 -2.17 -2.39 4.32
CA SER A 46 -2.08 -2.15 5.77
C SER A 46 -3.27 -1.34 6.30
N THR A 47 -3.67 -0.29 5.57
CA THR A 47 -4.85 0.54 5.91
C THR A 47 -6.14 -0.28 5.92
N LEU A 48 -6.33 -1.16 4.93
CA LEU A 48 -7.49 -2.03 4.82
C LEU A 48 -7.55 -3.01 6.00
N LEU A 49 -6.44 -3.69 6.31
CA LEU A 49 -6.39 -4.68 7.39
C LEU A 49 -6.63 -4.05 8.77
N ARG A 50 -6.04 -2.88 9.04
CA ARG A 50 -6.30 -2.13 10.28
C ARG A 50 -7.76 -1.71 10.40
N ALA A 51 -8.37 -1.22 9.31
CA ALA A 51 -9.78 -0.85 9.29
C ALA A 51 -10.70 -2.05 9.52
N VAL A 52 -10.36 -3.21 8.96
CA VAL A 52 -11.07 -4.47 9.20
C VAL A 52 -10.98 -4.90 10.66
N ALA A 53 -9.79 -4.90 11.25
CA ALA A 53 -9.60 -5.26 12.65
C ALA A 53 -10.39 -4.33 13.59
N GLN A 54 -10.27 -3.01 13.37
CA GLN A 54 -11.01 -2.01 14.14
C GLN A 54 -12.53 -2.17 13.98
N GLY A 55 -13.00 -2.38 12.76
CA GLY A 55 -14.43 -2.56 12.51
C GLY A 55 -15.00 -3.82 13.15
N LEU A 56 -14.21 -4.90 13.23
CA LEU A 56 -14.59 -6.14 13.90
C LEU A 56 -14.40 -6.09 15.42
N GLY A 57 -13.68 -5.09 15.94
CA GLY A 57 -13.36 -4.98 17.36
C GLY A 57 -12.42 -6.09 17.85
N ILE A 58 -11.56 -6.61 16.97
CA ILE A 58 -10.59 -7.68 17.27
C ILE A 58 -9.18 -7.10 17.43
N GLY A 59 -8.36 -7.75 18.26
CA GLY A 59 -6.96 -7.38 18.46
C GLY A 59 -6.16 -7.41 17.15
N PHE A 60 -5.08 -6.64 17.10
CA PHE A 60 -4.26 -6.47 15.91
C PHE A 60 -2.78 -6.35 16.27
N GLU A 61 -2.06 -7.46 16.16
CA GLU A 61 -0.61 -7.53 16.35
C GLU A 61 0.10 -7.29 15.02
N PHE A 62 1.05 -6.35 14.99
CA PHE A 62 1.75 -5.96 13.76
C PHE A 62 3.19 -6.45 13.77
N VAL A 63 3.60 -7.09 12.67
CA VAL A 63 4.97 -7.52 12.43
C VAL A 63 5.41 -7.07 11.04
N GLU A 64 6.55 -6.39 10.97
CA GLU A 64 7.21 -6.07 9.71
C GLU A 64 8.19 -7.18 9.33
N GLY A 65 7.99 -7.75 8.15
CA GLY A 65 8.83 -8.77 7.57
C GLY A 65 10.14 -8.17 7.06
N ASN A 66 11.26 -8.69 7.57
CA ASN A 66 12.60 -8.34 7.13
C ASN A 66 13.55 -9.51 7.38
N ALA A 67 14.76 -9.43 6.81
CA ALA A 67 15.75 -10.50 6.89
C ALA A 67 16.29 -10.77 8.31
N GLU A 68 16.03 -9.88 9.26
CA GLU A 68 16.43 -10.00 10.67
C GLU A 68 15.29 -10.45 11.59
N LEU A 69 14.12 -10.76 11.04
CA LEU A 69 13.00 -11.26 11.83
C LEU A 69 13.27 -12.73 12.18
N THR A 70 13.83 -12.96 13.37
CA THR A 70 14.12 -14.29 13.90
C THR A 70 12.88 -14.95 14.53
N PRO A 71 12.88 -16.28 14.70
CA PRO A 71 11.80 -16.97 15.41
C PRO A 71 11.57 -16.41 16.82
N ALA A 72 12.64 -16.05 17.54
CA ALA A 72 12.52 -15.48 18.89
C ALA A 72 11.85 -14.10 18.92
N ARG A 73 12.07 -13.24 17.89
CA ARG A 73 11.38 -11.94 17.77
C ARG A 73 9.89 -12.10 17.49
N LEU A 74 9.50 -13.20 16.85
CA LEU A 74 8.11 -13.50 16.49
C LEU A 74 7.37 -14.22 17.62
N VAL A 75 7.98 -15.27 18.18
CA VAL A 75 7.40 -16.16 19.19
C VAL A 75 7.52 -15.59 20.59
N GLY A 76 8.65 -14.95 20.90
CA GLY A 76 8.98 -14.51 22.25
C GLY A 76 10.26 -15.15 22.77
N HIS A 77 10.66 -14.74 23.96
CA HIS A 77 11.89 -15.19 24.61
C HIS A 77 11.75 -15.15 26.14
N PHE A 78 12.56 -15.93 26.84
CA PHE A 78 12.69 -15.76 28.29
C PHE A 78 13.58 -14.56 28.59
N ASP A 79 13.19 -13.71 29.54
CA ASP A 79 14.02 -12.61 30.02
C ASP A 79 15.31 -13.18 30.68
N PRO A 80 16.50 -12.92 30.10
CA PRO A 80 17.74 -13.49 30.61
C PRO A 80 18.05 -13.10 32.05
N ALA A 81 17.70 -11.88 32.47
CA ALA A 81 17.99 -11.39 33.82
C ALA A 81 17.14 -12.11 34.87
N ARG A 82 15.88 -12.40 34.54
CA ARG A 82 14.96 -13.14 35.41
C ARG A 82 15.27 -14.63 35.43
N VAL A 83 15.66 -15.23 34.30
CA VAL A 83 16.05 -16.66 34.24
C VAL A 83 17.18 -17.00 35.20
N LEU A 84 18.14 -16.09 35.42
CA LEU A 84 19.25 -16.33 36.35
C LEU A 84 18.80 -16.49 37.81
N ASN A 85 17.70 -15.85 38.20
CA ASN A 85 17.19 -15.84 39.58
C ASN A 85 16.02 -16.81 39.77
N GLU A 86 15.12 -16.88 38.79
CA GLU A 86 13.83 -17.57 38.85
C GLU A 86 13.83 -18.89 38.04
N GLY A 87 14.85 -19.11 37.20
CA GLY A 87 14.89 -20.24 36.28
C GLY A 87 13.98 -20.07 35.06
N TYR A 88 13.71 -21.17 34.35
CA TYR A 88 12.81 -21.18 33.20
C TYR A 88 11.35 -21.35 33.63
N ASP A 89 10.84 -20.38 34.39
CA ASP A 89 9.44 -20.33 34.77
C ASP A 89 8.60 -19.70 33.62
N PRO A 90 7.42 -20.23 33.26
CA PRO A 90 6.54 -19.63 32.26
C PRO A 90 6.23 -18.14 32.47
N GLU A 91 6.20 -17.65 33.70
CA GLU A 91 5.97 -16.22 34.02
C GLU A 91 7.16 -15.31 33.66
N VAL A 92 8.31 -15.91 33.36
CA VAL A 92 9.52 -15.22 32.88
C VAL A 92 9.55 -15.12 31.35
N PHE A 93 8.68 -15.88 30.67
CA PHE A 93 8.57 -15.81 29.22
C PHE A 93 7.87 -14.52 28.80
N VAL A 94 8.52 -13.78 27.91
CA VAL A 94 7.98 -12.58 27.27
C VAL A 94 7.42 -13.00 25.91
N ASP A 95 6.09 -12.96 25.80
CA ASP A 95 5.38 -13.29 24.57
C ASP A 95 5.81 -12.36 23.43
N GLY A 96 6.12 -12.96 22.28
CA GLY A 96 6.27 -12.24 21.02
C GLY A 96 4.91 -12.03 20.34
N PRO A 97 4.85 -11.20 19.31
CA PRO A 97 3.60 -10.82 18.64
C PRO A 97 2.77 -12.01 18.13
N LEU A 98 3.41 -13.11 17.70
CA LEU A 98 2.70 -14.32 17.32
C LEU A 98 2.01 -14.99 18.52
N VAL A 99 2.72 -15.17 19.63
CA VAL A 99 2.17 -15.82 20.82
C VAL A 99 1.11 -14.95 21.48
N THR A 100 1.32 -13.63 21.55
CA THR A 100 0.31 -12.66 21.99
C THR A 100 -0.97 -12.81 21.14
N ALA A 101 -0.86 -12.74 19.81
CA ALA A 101 -2.02 -12.87 18.93
C ALA A 101 -2.72 -14.23 19.08
N MET A 102 -1.95 -15.32 19.20
CA MET A 102 -2.49 -16.66 19.42
C MET A 102 -3.28 -16.74 20.72
N ARG A 103 -2.72 -16.25 21.84
CA ARG A 103 -3.37 -16.29 23.16
C ARG A 103 -4.63 -15.43 23.21
N GLU A 104 -4.58 -14.25 22.60
CA GLU A 104 -5.69 -13.29 22.62
C GLU A 104 -6.78 -13.57 21.57
N GLY A 105 -6.54 -14.50 20.64
CA GLY A 105 -7.46 -14.74 19.53
C GLY A 105 -7.54 -13.55 18.57
N ALA A 106 -6.42 -12.83 18.40
CA ALA A 106 -6.31 -11.61 17.62
C ALA A 106 -5.82 -11.85 16.18
N LEU A 107 -5.86 -10.80 15.35
CA LEU A 107 -5.18 -10.84 14.06
C LEU A 107 -3.68 -10.65 14.25
N LEU A 108 -2.87 -11.54 13.68
CA LEU A 108 -1.46 -11.27 13.44
C LEU A 108 -1.30 -10.74 12.01
N TYR A 109 -0.95 -9.46 11.86
CA TYR A 109 -0.63 -8.85 10.58
C TYR A 109 0.87 -8.87 10.30
N VAL A 110 1.25 -9.59 9.23
CA VAL A 110 2.63 -9.67 8.73
C VAL A 110 2.78 -8.87 7.44
N GLU A 111 3.44 -7.72 7.51
CA GLU A 111 3.79 -6.92 6.34
C GLU A 111 5.06 -7.46 5.67
N GLU A 112 5.13 -7.43 4.34
CA GLU A 112 6.28 -7.93 3.57
C GLU A 112 6.73 -9.35 3.94
N ILE A 113 5.77 -10.27 4.07
CA ILE A 113 6.01 -11.68 4.45
C ILE A 113 7.06 -12.38 3.55
N ASN A 114 7.24 -11.94 2.30
CA ASN A 114 8.25 -12.43 1.37
C ASN A 114 9.70 -12.02 1.70
N ARG A 115 9.91 -11.17 2.71
CA ARG A 115 11.22 -10.75 3.21
C ARG A 115 11.67 -11.50 4.47
N ILE A 116 10.81 -12.36 5.01
CA ILE A 116 11.07 -13.11 6.24
C ILE A 116 12.00 -14.31 5.94
N PRO A 117 13.00 -14.59 6.80
CA PRO A 117 13.82 -15.80 6.69
C PRO A 117 12.99 -17.08 6.70
N GLU A 118 13.46 -18.10 5.97
CA GLU A 118 12.76 -19.38 5.84
C GLU A 118 12.47 -20.05 7.20
N GLU A 119 13.42 -19.98 8.14
CA GLU A 119 13.24 -20.53 9.49
C GLU A 119 12.06 -19.89 10.26
N THR A 120 11.88 -18.57 10.14
CA THR A 120 10.78 -17.84 10.79
C THR A 120 9.48 -18.07 10.05
N LEU A 121 9.52 -18.17 8.72
CA LEU A 121 8.34 -18.50 7.92
C LEU A 121 7.80 -19.90 8.26
N ASN A 122 8.69 -20.87 8.54
CA ASN A 122 8.30 -22.21 8.96
C ASN A 122 7.49 -22.21 10.26
N VAL A 123 7.81 -21.32 11.21
CA VAL A 123 7.00 -21.14 12.43
C VAL A 123 5.57 -20.72 12.09
N LEU A 124 5.42 -19.74 11.19
CA LEU A 124 4.09 -19.29 10.73
C LEU A 124 3.34 -20.41 10.02
N ILE A 125 4.02 -21.19 9.17
CA ILE A 125 3.43 -22.34 8.47
C ILE A 125 2.92 -23.40 9.46
N THR A 126 3.70 -23.71 10.50
CA THR A 126 3.27 -24.64 11.56
C THR A 126 2.00 -24.14 12.24
N VAL A 127 1.97 -22.89 12.69
CA VAL A 127 0.79 -22.33 13.36
C VAL A 127 -0.43 -22.28 12.43
N MET A 128 -0.26 -21.97 11.15
CA MET A 128 -1.36 -21.98 10.17
C MET A 128 -1.89 -23.41 9.89
N SER A 129 -1.10 -24.45 10.13
CA SER A 129 -1.50 -25.85 9.91
C SER A 129 -2.20 -26.42 11.13
N GLU A 130 -1.54 -26.30 12.29
CA GLU A 130 -1.89 -27.04 13.49
C GLU A 130 -2.73 -26.20 14.45
N GLY A 131 -2.68 -24.86 14.32
CA GLY A 131 -3.31 -23.95 15.30
C GLY A 131 -2.58 -23.92 16.64
N GLU A 132 -1.36 -24.44 16.70
CA GLU A 132 -0.56 -24.57 17.92
C GLU A 132 0.93 -24.46 17.61
N LEU A 133 1.73 -24.19 18.65
CA LEU A 133 3.18 -24.11 18.59
C LEU A 133 3.79 -24.70 19.86
N HIS A 134 4.84 -25.51 19.71
CA HIS A 134 5.66 -25.93 20.84
C HIS A 134 6.86 -24.99 21.01
N VAL A 135 6.90 -24.27 22.12
CA VAL A 135 7.97 -23.33 22.47
C VAL A 135 8.92 -24.01 23.48
N PRO A 136 10.23 -24.09 23.21
CA PRO A 136 11.18 -24.69 24.14
C PRO A 136 11.07 -24.08 25.54
N ARG A 137 11.04 -24.93 26.57
CA ARG A 137 10.89 -24.58 28.01
C ARG A 137 9.55 -23.99 28.43
N LEU A 138 8.84 -23.26 27.56
CA LEU A 138 7.49 -22.77 27.82
C LEU A 138 6.43 -23.88 27.65
N GLY A 139 6.68 -24.81 26.72
CA GLY A 139 5.77 -25.89 26.39
C GLY A 139 4.82 -25.53 25.25
N HIS A 140 3.60 -26.05 25.33
CA HIS A 140 2.62 -25.95 24.26
C HIS A 140 1.81 -24.65 24.33
N VAL A 141 1.67 -23.97 23.19
CA VAL A 141 0.85 -22.78 23.02
C VAL A 141 -0.20 -23.05 21.94
N ALA A 142 -1.46 -23.18 22.36
CA ALA A 142 -2.59 -23.30 21.44
C ALA A 142 -3.15 -21.92 21.08
N ALA A 143 -3.55 -21.74 19.83
CA ALA A 143 -4.23 -20.54 19.39
C ALA A 143 -5.68 -20.52 19.90
N SER A 144 -6.05 -19.44 20.57
CA SER A 144 -7.42 -19.16 20.97
C SER A 144 -8.32 -18.98 19.75
N GLN A 145 -9.61 -19.27 19.93
CA GLN A 145 -10.61 -19.01 18.90
C GLN A 145 -10.56 -17.53 18.48
N GLY A 146 -10.63 -17.28 17.17
CA GLY A 146 -10.51 -15.95 16.59
C GLY A 146 -9.12 -15.61 16.05
N PHE A 147 -8.06 -16.30 16.48
CA PHE A 147 -6.72 -16.05 15.97
C PHE A 147 -6.64 -16.26 14.45
N ARG A 148 -6.20 -15.24 13.69
CA ARG A 148 -5.94 -15.39 12.26
C ARG A 148 -4.66 -14.65 11.86
N LEU A 149 -3.81 -15.35 11.13
CA LEU A 149 -2.74 -14.72 10.36
C LEU A 149 -3.31 -14.01 9.12
N VAL A 150 -3.01 -12.73 8.99
CA VAL A 150 -3.20 -11.93 7.78
C VAL A 150 -1.84 -11.40 7.33
N ALA A 151 -1.51 -11.50 6.06
CA ALA A 151 -0.22 -11.09 5.53
C ALA A 151 -0.37 -10.19 4.32
N ALA A 152 0.65 -9.39 4.03
CA ALA A 152 0.73 -8.58 2.82
C ALA A 152 2.10 -8.74 2.15
N MET A 153 2.12 -8.70 0.83
CA MET A 153 3.37 -8.65 0.07
C MET A 153 3.25 -7.82 -1.21
N ASN A 154 4.41 -7.37 -1.68
CA ASN A 154 4.57 -6.81 -3.03
C ASN A 154 5.23 -7.86 -3.93
N PRO A 155 4.55 -8.37 -4.96
CA PRO A 155 5.10 -9.42 -5.82
C PRO A 155 6.20 -8.92 -6.76
N PHE A 156 6.34 -7.60 -6.95
CA PHE A 156 7.30 -7.01 -7.89
C PHE A 156 8.63 -6.62 -7.25
N ASP A 157 8.79 -6.83 -5.94
CA ASP A 157 10.04 -6.52 -5.25
C ASP A 157 11.06 -7.64 -5.50
N ALA A 158 11.80 -7.53 -6.61
CA ALA A 158 12.70 -8.59 -7.08
C ALA A 158 14.07 -8.58 -6.38
N VAL A 159 14.39 -7.56 -5.57
CA VAL A 159 15.71 -7.42 -4.94
C VAL A 159 15.64 -7.90 -3.50
N GLY A 160 16.23 -9.07 -3.24
CA GLY A 160 16.38 -9.59 -1.88
C GLY A 160 15.12 -10.22 -1.27
N THR A 161 14.10 -10.54 -2.08
CA THR A 161 12.91 -11.23 -1.59
C THR A 161 12.90 -12.70 -2.02
N ALA A 162 12.57 -13.59 -1.08
CA ALA A 162 12.41 -15.00 -1.37
C ALA A 162 11.05 -15.19 -2.07
N ARG A 163 10.99 -16.08 -3.06
CA ARG A 163 9.68 -16.53 -3.56
C ARG A 163 8.95 -17.21 -2.41
N ILE A 164 7.75 -16.74 -2.10
CA ILE A 164 6.90 -17.42 -1.12
C ILE A 164 6.67 -18.86 -1.59
N SER A 165 6.91 -19.80 -0.68
CA SER A 165 6.77 -21.23 -0.96
C SER A 165 5.30 -21.59 -1.20
N GLY A 166 5.06 -22.64 -1.99
CA GLY A 166 3.71 -23.18 -2.19
C GLY A 166 3.01 -23.54 -0.87
N ALA A 167 3.79 -23.91 0.16
CA ALA A 167 3.28 -24.25 1.48
C ALA A 167 2.49 -23.10 2.15
N VAL A 168 2.87 -21.84 1.92
CA VAL A 168 2.10 -20.68 2.41
C VAL A 168 0.81 -20.54 1.62
N TYR A 169 0.89 -20.62 0.28
CA TYR A 169 -0.29 -20.50 -0.59
C TYR A 169 -1.37 -21.54 -0.31
N ASP A 170 -0.98 -22.76 0.06
CA ASP A 170 -1.92 -23.83 0.41
C ASP A 170 -2.72 -23.55 1.69
N ARG A 171 -2.31 -22.57 2.50
CA ARG A 171 -2.87 -22.27 3.82
C ARG A 171 -3.59 -20.92 3.91
N VAL A 172 -3.48 -20.10 2.88
CA VAL A 172 -4.03 -18.74 2.86
C VAL A 172 -5.01 -18.55 1.72
N CYS A 173 -6.06 -17.76 1.95
CA CYS A 173 -6.87 -17.20 0.88
C CYS A 173 -6.16 -15.97 0.31
N ARG A 174 -5.88 -16.00 -0.99
CA ARG A 174 -5.19 -14.90 -1.69
C ARG A 174 -6.18 -13.83 -2.16
N VAL A 175 -5.93 -12.58 -1.75
CA VAL A 175 -6.66 -11.39 -2.22
C VAL A 175 -5.71 -10.52 -3.02
N ALA A 176 -5.91 -10.50 -4.35
CA ALA A 176 -5.13 -9.64 -5.24
C ALA A 176 -5.64 -8.20 -5.20
N MET A 177 -4.71 -7.24 -5.14
CA MET A 177 -4.96 -5.80 -5.11
C MET A 177 -4.17 -5.10 -6.22
N SER A 178 -4.87 -4.31 -7.03
CA SER A 178 -4.28 -3.36 -7.98
C SER A 178 -4.40 -1.93 -7.46
N TYR A 179 -3.82 -0.94 -8.15
CA TYR A 179 -4.12 0.46 -7.87
C TYR A 179 -5.61 0.77 -8.05
N GLN A 180 -6.14 1.74 -7.29
CA GLN A 180 -7.55 2.17 -7.40
C GLN A 180 -7.81 2.99 -8.67
N SER A 181 -9.08 3.33 -8.89
CA SER A 181 -9.52 4.26 -9.94
C SER A 181 -8.85 5.64 -9.77
N ALA A 182 -8.89 6.47 -10.82
CA ALA A 182 -8.33 7.82 -10.73
C ALA A 182 -9.11 8.66 -9.71
N GLU A 183 -10.43 8.48 -9.68
CA GLU A 183 -11.37 9.13 -8.78
C GLU A 183 -11.07 8.77 -7.31
N ASP A 184 -10.81 7.49 -7.03
CA ASP A 184 -10.41 7.03 -5.70
C ASP A 184 -9.05 7.60 -5.29
N GLU A 185 -8.07 7.62 -6.20
CA GLU A 185 -6.76 8.21 -5.90
C GLU A 185 -6.83 9.71 -5.64
N GLN A 186 -7.69 10.44 -6.36
CA GLN A 186 -7.98 11.85 -6.09
C GLN A 186 -8.63 12.01 -4.70
N ALA A 187 -9.62 11.18 -4.35
CA ALA A 187 -10.24 11.20 -3.03
C ALA A 187 -9.24 10.86 -1.91
N ILE A 188 -8.26 9.97 -2.15
CA ILE A 188 -7.16 9.71 -1.23
C ILE A 188 -6.31 10.97 -1.06
N VAL A 189 -5.93 11.65 -2.14
CA VAL A 189 -5.14 12.88 -2.07
C VAL A 189 -5.90 13.94 -1.28
N VAL A 190 -7.17 14.23 -1.61
CA VAL A 190 -8.04 15.19 -0.92
C VAL A 190 -8.05 14.96 0.59
N ARG A 191 -8.17 13.70 1.05
CA ARG A 191 -8.16 13.37 2.48
C ARG A 191 -6.84 13.75 3.19
N HIS A 192 -5.71 13.75 2.48
CA HIS A 192 -4.40 14.06 3.06
C HIS A 192 -4.01 15.54 3.02
N ILE A 193 -4.77 16.36 2.29
CA ILE A 193 -4.49 17.80 2.07
C ILE A 193 -5.69 18.68 2.45
N GLN A 194 -6.51 18.21 3.39
CA GLN A 194 -7.66 18.98 3.87
C GLN A 194 -7.23 20.38 4.33
N GLY A 195 -7.93 21.42 3.83
CA GLY A 195 -7.60 22.81 4.12
C GLY A 195 -6.48 23.42 3.26
N SER A 196 -5.92 22.67 2.31
CA SER A 196 -4.94 23.20 1.35
C SER A 196 -5.57 24.11 0.28
N PRO A 197 -4.79 24.99 -0.36
CA PRO A 197 -5.25 25.84 -1.47
C PRO A 197 -5.38 25.10 -2.81
N LEU A 198 -5.16 23.78 -2.85
CA LEU A 198 -5.15 23.00 -4.09
C LEU A 198 -6.58 22.73 -4.57
N ASP A 199 -6.88 23.13 -5.80
CA ASP A 199 -8.18 22.86 -6.41
C ASP A 199 -8.29 21.43 -7.00
N ALA A 200 -9.50 21.05 -7.40
CA ALA A 200 -9.77 19.73 -7.96
C ALA A 200 -9.00 19.45 -9.26
N GLN A 201 -8.72 20.48 -10.06
CA GLN A 201 -7.99 20.35 -11.32
C GLN A 201 -6.52 20.02 -11.06
N TRP A 202 -5.89 20.72 -10.11
CA TRP A 202 -4.53 20.47 -9.68
C TRP A 202 -4.38 19.04 -9.14
N ILE A 203 -5.32 18.61 -8.29
CA ILE A 203 -5.33 17.25 -7.73
C ILE A 203 -5.48 16.19 -8.83
N SER A 204 -6.39 16.42 -9.79
CA SER A 204 -6.57 15.54 -10.94
C SER A 204 -5.28 15.43 -11.76
N ARG A 205 -4.60 16.55 -12.05
CA ARG A 205 -3.32 16.59 -12.77
C ARG A 205 -2.20 15.87 -12.01
N ALA A 206 -2.12 16.05 -10.69
CA ALA A 206 -1.12 15.37 -9.85
C ALA A 206 -1.33 13.84 -9.85
N VAL A 207 -2.58 13.38 -9.75
CA VAL A 207 -2.92 11.96 -9.85
C VAL A 207 -2.63 11.43 -11.24
N GLU A 208 -2.97 12.16 -12.30
CA GLU A 208 -2.66 11.79 -13.68
C GLU A 208 -1.15 11.58 -13.87
N LEU A 209 -0.33 12.51 -13.40
CA LEU A 209 1.12 12.45 -13.51
C LEU A 209 1.67 11.18 -12.85
N VAL A 210 1.25 10.89 -11.62
CA VAL A 210 1.63 9.66 -10.92
C VAL A 210 1.16 8.41 -11.66
N ARG A 211 -0.05 8.40 -12.21
CA ARG A 211 -0.56 7.25 -12.97
C ARG A 211 0.23 7.03 -14.25
N ARG A 212 0.62 8.10 -14.97
CA ARG A 212 1.47 7.99 -16.17
C ARG A 212 2.82 7.33 -15.87
N THR A 213 3.39 7.56 -14.67
CA THR A 213 4.66 6.90 -14.29
C THR A 213 4.56 5.36 -14.28
N ARG A 214 3.37 4.79 -14.11
CA ARG A 214 3.15 3.33 -14.02
C ARG A 214 3.10 2.64 -15.37
N VAL A 215 2.87 3.40 -16.44
CA VAL A 215 2.74 2.91 -17.81
C VAL A 215 3.81 3.49 -18.74
N HIS A 216 4.69 4.35 -18.23
CA HIS A 216 5.73 5.00 -19.00
C HIS A 216 6.74 3.98 -19.55
N PRO A 217 7.10 4.05 -20.84
CA PRO A 217 7.98 3.06 -21.49
C PRO A 217 9.39 3.00 -20.89
N ASP A 218 9.93 4.13 -20.41
CA ASP A 218 11.25 4.17 -19.76
C ASP A 218 11.24 3.72 -18.29
N LEU A 219 10.07 3.55 -17.67
CA LEU A 219 9.96 3.19 -16.26
C LEU A 219 9.64 1.70 -16.11
N ARG A 220 10.41 1.03 -15.24
CA ARG A 220 10.16 -0.34 -14.77
C ARG A 220 9.15 -0.33 -13.62
N VAL A 221 9.27 0.64 -12.73
CA VAL A 221 8.38 0.81 -11.57
C VAL A 221 7.92 2.26 -11.52
N GLY A 222 6.61 2.46 -11.49
CA GLY A 222 5.98 3.77 -11.30
C GLY A 222 5.63 4.06 -9.85
N SER A 223 5.32 5.32 -9.57
CA SER A 223 4.96 5.80 -8.25
C SER A 223 3.53 5.37 -7.82
N SER A 224 3.34 5.14 -6.53
CA SER A 224 2.01 4.89 -5.94
C SER A 224 1.27 6.20 -5.66
N VAL A 225 0.02 6.13 -5.19
CA VAL A 225 -0.76 7.33 -4.79
C VAL A 225 -0.04 8.17 -3.71
N ARG A 226 0.87 7.58 -2.92
CA ARG A 226 1.73 8.31 -1.98
C ARG A 226 2.56 9.39 -2.69
N GLY A 227 2.99 9.14 -3.93
CA GLY A 227 3.65 10.14 -4.76
C GLY A 227 2.81 11.39 -4.99
N ALA A 228 1.51 11.23 -5.23
CA ALA A 228 0.59 12.34 -5.49
C ALA A 228 0.30 13.11 -4.19
N VAL A 229 0.15 12.40 -3.07
CA VAL A 229 -0.01 13.00 -1.74
C VAL A 229 1.19 13.88 -1.40
N ASP A 230 2.40 13.37 -1.56
CA ASP A 230 3.60 14.13 -1.22
C ASP A 230 3.88 15.24 -2.22
N PHE A 231 3.59 15.03 -3.51
CA PHE A 231 3.65 16.09 -4.50
C PHE A 231 2.75 17.26 -4.10
N ALA A 232 1.50 16.98 -3.69
CA ALA A 232 0.56 17.98 -3.19
C ALA A 232 1.09 18.72 -1.96
N LYS A 233 1.56 18.00 -0.94
CA LYS A 233 2.09 18.58 0.31
C LYS A 233 3.32 19.45 0.07
N VAL A 234 4.25 18.96 -0.76
CA VAL A 234 5.48 19.70 -1.10
C VAL A 234 5.16 20.94 -1.92
N ALA A 235 4.20 20.88 -2.85
CA ALA A 235 3.79 22.05 -3.63
C ALA A 235 3.21 23.16 -2.74
N VAL A 236 2.36 22.82 -1.77
CA VAL A 236 1.84 23.79 -0.80
C VAL A 236 2.97 24.41 0.02
N SER A 237 3.86 23.58 0.57
CA SER A 237 4.99 24.06 1.38
C SER A 237 5.96 24.93 0.59
N LEU A 238 6.25 24.58 -0.67
CA LEU A 238 7.12 25.38 -1.55
C LEU A 238 6.46 26.70 -1.96
N ALA A 239 5.15 26.71 -2.22
CA ALA A 239 4.40 27.94 -2.51
C ALA A 239 4.52 28.93 -1.34
N GLU A 240 4.28 28.46 -0.11
CA GLU A 240 4.41 29.26 1.10
C GLU A 240 5.84 29.78 1.31
N LEU A 241 6.84 28.90 1.20
CA LEU A 241 8.25 29.25 1.41
C LEU A 241 8.75 30.29 0.40
N ARG A 242 8.24 30.27 -0.83
CA ARG A 242 8.63 31.19 -1.90
C ARG A 242 7.77 32.45 -1.97
N GLY A 243 6.67 32.51 -1.22
CA GLY A 243 5.66 33.57 -1.38
C GLY A 243 4.99 33.54 -2.77
N LEU A 244 4.86 32.36 -3.36
CA LEU A 244 4.27 32.12 -4.68
C LEU A 244 2.96 31.34 -4.56
N THR A 245 2.32 31.05 -5.70
CA THR A 245 1.13 30.21 -5.75
C THR A 245 1.50 28.76 -6.10
N VAL A 246 0.62 27.82 -5.75
CA VAL A 246 0.71 26.40 -6.14
C VAL A 246 0.62 26.15 -7.66
N HIS A 247 0.18 27.16 -8.42
CA HIS A 247 0.14 27.14 -9.88
C HIS A 247 1.41 27.71 -10.52
N ASP A 248 2.36 28.23 -9.73
CA ASP A 248 3.64 28.66 -10.25
C ASP A 248 4.43 27.46 -10.80
N THR A 249 4.95 27.60 -12.02
CA THR A 249 5.66 26.54 -12.73
C THR A 249 6.86 26.01 -11.94
N THR A 250 7.61 26.89 -11.28
CA THR A 250 8.81 26.49 -10.51
C THR A 250 8.42 25.73 -9.25
N VAL A 251 7.31 26.12 -8.61
CA VAL A 251 6.77 25.41 -7.44
C VAL A 251 6.31 24.01 -7.86
N GLY A 252 5.50 23.93 -8.92
CA GLY A 252 4.95 22.66 -9.39
C GLY A 252 6.01 21.69 -9.87
N LEU A 253 6.99 22.15 -10.65
CA LEU A 253 8.04 21.29 -11.17
C LEU A 253 8.96 20.78 -10.05
N ASP A 254 9.45 21.67 -9.18
CA ASP A 254 10.33 21.27 -8.07
C ASP A 254 9.63 20.32 -7.09
N ALA A 255 8.34 20.56 -6.82
CA ALA A 255 7.55 19.67 -5.99
C ALA A 255 7.40 18.28 -6.63
N ALA A 256 7.19 18.20 -7.95
CA ALA A 256 7.13 16.92 -8.66
C ALA A 256 8.48 16.19 -8.62
N MET A 257 9.59 16.90 -8.83
CA MET A 257 10.94 16.32 -8.76
C MET A 257 11.21 15.71 -7.39
N VAL A 258 11.04 16.51 -6.33
CA VAL A 258 11.28 16.08 -4.95
C VAL A 258 10.38 14.91 -4.57
N ALA A 259 9.12 14.93 -4.97
CA ALA A 259 8.16 13.90 -4.57
C ALA A 259 8.31 12.59 -5.35
N LEU A 260 8.88 12.58 -6.57
CA LEU A 260 8.72 11.44 -7.48
C LEU A 260 10.02 10.80 -7.96
N SER A 261 11.14 11.53 -8.06
CA SER A 261 12.37 10.98 -8.66
C SER A 261 12.88 9.72 -7.95
N GLY A 262 12.83 9.71 -6.61
CA GLY A 262 13.21 8.54 -5.81
C GLY A 262 12.20 7.37 -5.84
N ARG A 263 10.99 7.58 -6.36
CA ARG A 263 9.86 6.62 -6.33
C ARG A 263 9.64 5.88 -7.63
N VAL A 264 10.32 6.29 -8.68
CA VAL A 264 10.33 5.59 -9.95
C VAL A 264 11.62 4.78 -10.08
N ARG A 265 11.58 3.75 -10.90
CA ARG A 265 12.78 2.98 -11.29
C ARG A 265 12.87 2.92 -12.80
N MET A 266 13.99 3.35 -13.34
CA MET A 266 14.28 3.28 -14.77
C MET A 266 14.34 1.81 -15.22
N ARG A 267 13.99 1.57 -16.48
CA ARG A 267 14.30 0.30 -17.13
C ARG A 267 15.79 0.22 -17.42
N GLU A 268 16.32 -0.99 -17.37
CA GLU A 268 17.69 -1.28 -17.79
C GLU A 268 17.88 -0.86 -19.25
N GLY A 269 18.95 -0.11 -19.53
CA GLY A 269 19.26 0.38 -20.87
C GLY A 269 18.59 1.70 -21.28
N SER A 270 17.78 2.33 -20.41
CA SER A 270 17.31 3.70 -20.67
C SER A 270 18.48 4.69 -20.56
N SER A 271 18.59 5.61 -21.51
CA SER A 271 19.58 6.70 -21.51
C SER A 271 19.14 7.93 -20.72
N ARG A 272 17.89 7.92 -20.23
CA ARG A 272 17.27 9.05 -19.53
C ARG A 272 17.35 8.85 -18.02
N THR A 273 17.32 9.96 -17.29
CA THR A 273 17.17 9.96 -15.83
C THR A 273 15.71 9.93 -15.40
N ALA A 274 15.45 9.65 -14.12
CA ALA A 274 14.11 9.73 -13.56
C ALA A 274 13.57 11.17 -13.65
N GLU A 275 14.45 12.14 -13.40
CA GLU A 275 14.20 13.57 -13.49
C GLU A 275 13.79 13.97 -14.90
N ASP A 276 14.51 13.52 -15.95
CA ASP A 276 14.15 13.84 -17.34
C ASP A 276 12.74 13.36 -17.70
N VAL A 277 12.37 12.16 -17.23
CA VAL A 277 11.06 11.54 -17.49
C VAL A 277 9.96 12.26 -16.71
N ILE A 278 10.21 12.61 -15.45
CA ILE A 278 9.25 13.36 -14.63
C ILE A 278 9.03 14.75 -15.20
N GLU A 279 10.07 15.42 -15.67
CA GLU A 279 10.00 16.77 -16.22
C GLU A 279 9.15 16.81 -17.49
N GLU A 280 9.38 15.86 -18.40
CA GLU A 280 8.55 15.67 -19.60
C GLU A 280 7.09 15.48 -19.23
N MET A 281 6.79 14.50 -18.37
CA MET A 281 5.40 14.22 -17.97
C MET A 281 4.75 15.42 -17.26
N TRP A 282 5.51 16.16 -16.45
CA TRP A 282 5.02 17.34 -15.77
C TRP A 282 4.65 18.44 -16.78
N ARG A 283 5.54 18.74 -17.73
CA ARG A 283 5.28 19.74 -18.77
C ARG A 283 4.07 19.37 -19.62
N ASP A 284 3.91 18.10 -19.96
CA ASP A 284 2.77 17.61 -20.75
C ASP A 284 1.42 17.79 -20.05
N ILE A 285 1.39 17.72 -18.73
CA ILE A 285 0.15 17.73 -17.93
C ILE A 285 -0.16 19.14 -17.41
N PHE A 286 0.85 19.81 -16.86
CA PHE A 286 0.72 21.13 -16.22
C PHE A 286 1.06 22.29 -17.17
N GLY A 287 1.79 22.04 -18.26
CA GLY A 287 2.12 23.04 -19.28
C GLY A 287 1.02 23.25 -20.33
N ARG A 288 -0.04 22.43 -20.33
CA ARG A 288 -1.25 22.71 -21.11
C ARG A 288 -1.97 23.92 -20.52
N VAL A 289 -1.77 25.08 -21.13
CA VAL A 289 -2.58 26.26 -20.85
C VAL A 289 -4.03 25.92 -21.18
N ASP A 290 -4.94 26.10 -20.23
CA ASP A 290 -6.38 25.98 -20.46
C ASP A 290 -6.82 27.12 -21.40
N GLY A 291 -6.69 26.91 -22.71
CA GLY A 291 -6.88 27.99 -23.68
C GLY A 291 -6.65 27.66 -25.16
N ASP A 292 -6.90 26.43 -25.63
CA ASP A 292 -6.92 26.15 -27.09
C ASP A 292 -8.27 25.60 -27.56
N GLY A 293 -9.32 26.25 -27.06
CA GLY A 293 -10.71 26.04 -27.48
C GLY A 293 -11.25 27.23 -28.25
N THR A 294 -10.60 27.64 -29.35
CA THR A 294 -11.21 28.33 -30.52
C THR A 294 -10.10 28.82 -31.45
N GLU A 295 -9.91 28.16 -32.61
CA GLU A 295 -9.91 28.78 -33.95
C GLU A 295 -9.29 27.82 -34.98
N GLY A 296 -10.17 27.15 -35.71
CA GLY A 296 -9.83 26.31 -36.86
C GLY A 296 -10.99 26.23 -37.86
N LYS A 297 -11.73 27.34 -38.07
CA LYS A 297 -12.57 27.49 -39.26
C LYS A 297 -11.70 28.08 -40.38
N ALA A 298 -10.99 27.22 -41.11
CA ALA A 298 -10.53 27.53 -42.45
C ALA A 298 -11.56 26.99 -43.43
N GLY A 299 -12.21 27.90 -44.15
CA GLY A 299 -13.35 27.64 -45.02
C GLY A 299 -13.07 26.70 -46.19
N ALA A 300 -14.06 25.87 -46.49
CA ALA A 300 -14.18 25.17 -47.75
C ALA A 300 -14.38 26.19 -48.90
N PRO A 301 -13.67 26.08 -50.04
CA PRO A 301 -14.10 26.75 -51.25
C PRO A 301 -15.20 25.90 -51.93
N MET A 302 -16.40 26.47 -52.03
CA MET A 302 -17.45 25.98 -52.91
C MET A 302 -16.98 26.07 -54.37
N SER A 303 -16.89 24.93 -55.06
CA SER A 303 -16.80 24.90 -56.52
C SER A 303 -18.18 25.23 -57.11
N ARG A 304 -18.34 26.46 -57.61
CA ARG A 304 -19.40 26.78 -58.57
C ARG A 304 -18.89 26.40 -59.95
N GLY A 305 -19.56 25.44 -60.57
CA GLY A 305 -19.41 25.16 -61.99
C GLY A 305 -19.88 26.34 -62.84
N THR A 306 -19.18 26.56 -63.94
CA THR A 306 -19.69 27.28 -65.10
C THR A 306 -19.47 26.40 -66.32
N ASN A 307 -20.60 26.05 -66.94
CA ASN A 307 -20.72 25.42 -68.25
C ASN A 307 -20.38 26.42 -69.37
N SER A 308 -20.18 25.84 -70.58
CA SER A 308 -20.15 26.46 -71.92
C SER A 308 -18.79 27.07 -72.30
N GLN A 309 -18.08 26.63 -73.35
CA GLN A 309 -18.46 26.11 -74.68
C GLN A 309 -17.50 25.01 -75.16
#